data_AF-A0A5N5Z8Z6-F1
#
_entry.id   AF-A0A5N5Z8Z6-F1
#
_cell.length_a   1.000
_cell.length_b   1.000
_cell.length_c   1.000
_cell.angle_alpha   90.00
_cell.angle_beta   90.00
_cell.angle_gamma   90.00
#
_symmetry.space_group_name_H-M   'P 1'
#
loop_
_entity.id
_entity.type
_entity.pdbx_description
1 polymer ?
#
loop_
_entity_poly.entity_id
_entity_poly.type
_entity_poly.pdbx_seq_one_letter_code
_entity_poly.pdbx_strand_id
1 'polypeptide(L)'
;MTSLDRNKNASRSIIKSHIDKAVTERFIQWNDGLDYTEFIRALWRLFRNHDGFKEGTQVILGKLTEEDALQLLSEEIDITKLRAS
;
A
#
# COMPACT_ATOMS: atom_id res chain seq x y z
N MET A 1 -14.31 -6.43 -18.94
CA MET A 1 -13.73 -5.70 -17.79
C MET A 1 -14.80 -5.60 -16.73
N THR A 2 -14.62 -6.26 -15.60
CA THR A 2 -15.62 -6.30 -14.52
C THR A 2 -15.57 -5.01 -13.70
N SER A 3 -16.61 -4.74 -12.91
CA SER A 3 -16.61 -3.62 -11.96
C SER A 3 -15.45 -3.73 -10.96
N LEU A 4 -15.05 -4.96 -10.62
CA LEU A 4 -13.90 -5.22 -9.74
C LEU A 4 -12.59 -4.80 -10.40
N ASP A 5 -12.36 -5.12 -11.67
CA ASP A 5 -11.14 -4.72 -12.41
C ASP A 5 -10.99 -3.20 -12.48
N ARG A 6 -12.10 -2.49 -12.70
CA ARG A 6 -12.12 -1.02 -12.70
C ARG A 6 -11.78 -0.46 -11.32
N ASN A 7 -12.35 -1.04 -10.27
CA ASN A 7 -12.08 -0.63 -8.88
C ASN A 7 -10.63 -0.91 -8.47
N LYS A 8 -10.06 -2.06 -8.87
CA LYS A 8 -8.65 -2.40 -8.65
C LYS A 8 -7.73 -1.43 -9.37
N ASN A 9 -7.97 -1.12 -10.65
CA ASN A 9 -7.16 -0.15 -11.39
C ASN A 9 -7.19 1.26 -10.79
N ALA A 10 -8.36 1.75 -10.37
CA ALA A 10 -8.45 3.07 -9.73
C ALA A 10 -7.72 3.10 -8.37
N SER A 11 -7.81 2.01 -7.59
CA SER A 11 -7.17 1.89 -6.29
C SER A 11 -5.65 1.72 -6.40
N ARG A 12 -5.18 1.06 -7.46
CA ARG A 12 -3.76 0.84 -7.76
C ARG A 12 -2.98 2.14 -7.85
N SER A 13 -3.52 3.16 -8.53
CA SER A 13 -2.85 4.46 -8.62
C SER A 13 -2.69 5.14 -7.26
N ILE A 14 -3.68 4.99 -6.36
CA ILE A 14 -3.61 5.54 -5.00
C ILE A 14 -2.56 4.79 -4.18
N ILE A 15 -2.56 3.45 -4.24
CA ILE A 15 -1.56 2.61 -3.55
C ILE A 15 -0.14 2.98 -3.99
N LYS A 16 0.12 3.13 -5.29
CA LYS A 16 1.43 3.56 -5.80
C LYS A 16 1.84 4.91 -5.24
N SER A 17 0.94 5.89 -5.28
CA SER A 17 1.20 7.22 -4.71
C SER A 17 1.53 7.16 -3.21
N HIS A 18 0.84 6.30 -2.46
CA HIS A 18 1.10 6.13 -1.02
C HIS A 18 2.46 5.48 -0.77
N ILE A 19 2.81 4.45 -1.54
CA ILE A 19 4.12 3.79 -1.48
C ILE A 19 5.22 4.81 -1.80
N ASP A 20 5.14 5.49 -2.93
CA ASP A 20 6.17 6.44 -3.37
C ASP A 20 6.38 7.56 -2.34
N LYS A 21 5.29 8.07 -1.76
CA LYS A 21 5.34 9.06 -0.69
C LYS A 21 5.96 8.49 0.59
N ALA A 22 5.56 7.29 1.00
CA ALA A 22 6.13 6.62 2.18
C ALA A 22 7.63 6.36 2.03
N VAL A 23 8.10 6.04 0.82
CA VAL A 23 9.52 5.89 0.51
C VAL A 23 10.25 7.23 0.51
N THR A 24 9.71 8.23 -0.19
CA THR A 24 10.34 9.56 -0.33
C THR A 24 10.47 10.26 1.01
N GLU A 25 9.44 10.18 1.85
CA GLU A 25 9.42 10.77 3.19
C GLU A 25 10.07 9.86 4.25
N ARG A 26 10.63 8.70 3.83
CA ARG A 26 11.35 7.74 4.69
C ARG A 26 10.52 7.20 5.86
N PHE A 27 9.21 7.05 5.67
CA PHE A 27 8.33 6.37 6.64
C PHE A 27 8.57 4.87 6.71
N ILE A 28 9.12 4.28 5.64
CA ILE A 28 9.23 2.83 5.49
C ILE A 28 10.64 2.46 5.02
N GLN A 29 11.13 1.33 5.51
CA GLN A 29 12.38 0.71 5.09
C GLN A 29 12.20 -0.81 5.17
N TRP A 30 12.79 -1.53 4.22
CA TRP A 30 12.82 -2.98 4.27
C TRP A 30 14.03 -3.47 5.07
N ASN A 31 13.79 -4.42 5.98
CA ASN A 31 14.80 -5.15 6.71
C ASN A 31 14.62 -6.64 6.42
N ASP A 32 15.68 -7.31 5.96
CA ASP A 32 15.63 -8.73 5.59
C ASP A 32 15.29 -9.67 6.76
N GLY A 33 15.37 -9.20 8.01
CA GLY A 33 14.91 -9.94 9.19
C GLY A 33 13.39 -9.82 9.47
N LEU A 34 12.65 -9.04 8.68
CA LEU A 34 11.22 -8.79 8.90
C LEU A 34 10.36 -9.71 8.03
N ASP A 35 9.31 -10.29 8.61
CA ASP A 35 8.38 -11.12 7.85
C ASP A 35 7.59 -10.26 6.84
N TYR A 36 7.57 -10.71 5.58
CA TYR A 36 6.94 -9.96 4.50
C TYR A 36 5.45 -9.72 4.76
N THR A 37 4.73 -10.71 5.29
CA THR A 37 3.29 -10.56 5.57
C THR A 37 3.05 -9.50 6.65
N GLU A 38 3.85 -9.54 7.71
CA GLU A 38 3.78 -8.55 8.78
C GLU A 38 4.19 -7.16 8.30
N PHE A 39 5.15 -7.05 7.38
CA PHE A 39 5.50 -5.79 6.72
C PHE A 39 4.31 -5.19 5.97
N ILE A 40 3.63 -5.98 5.12
CA ILE A 40 2.47 -5.51 4.36
C ILE A 40 1.36 -5.05 5.29
N ARG A 41 1.10 -5.79 6.37
CA ARG A 41 0.10 -5.42 7.37
C ARG A 41 0.46 -4.14 8.11
N ALA A 42 1.73 -3.97 8.49
CA ALA A 42 2.21 -2.75 9.14
C ALA A 42 2.10 -1.54 8.20
N LEU A 43 2.49 -1.71 6.93
CA LEU A 43 2.37 -0.69 5.89
C LEU A 43 0.90 -0.28 5.67
N TRP A 44 0.00 -1.24 5.63
CA TRP A 44 -1.42 -0.96 5.51
C TRP A 44 -1.97 -0.20 6.72
N ARG A 45 -1.54 -0.56 7.95
CA ARG A 45 -1.88 0.20 9.16
C ARG A 45 -1.36 1.63 9.11
N LEU A 46 -0.15 1.85 8.60
CA LEU A 46 0.38 3.19 8.37
C LEU A 46 -0.54 3.97 7.43
N PHE A 47 -0.93 3.39 6.30
CA PHE A 47 -1.82 4.03 5.34
C PHE A 47 -3.20 4.38 5.91
N ARG A 48 -3.75 3.52 6.77
CA ARG A 48 -5.06 3.75 7.39
C ARG A 48 -5.06 4.85 8.44
N ASN A 49 -3.96 4.99 9.20
CA ASN A 49 -3.96 5.77 10.43
C ASN A 49 -3.23 7.12 10.30
N HIS A 50 -2.29 7.25 9.38
CA HIS A 50 -1.50 8.47 9.26
C HIS A 50 -2.18 9.48 8.33
N ASP A 51 -2.23 10.74 8.77
CA ASP A 51 -2.98 11.81 8.09
C ASP A 51 -2.58 12.01 6.64
N GLY A 52 -1.30 11.79 6.32
CA GLY A 52 -0.77 11.90 4.96
C GLY A 52 -1.25 10.82 3.97
N PHE A 53 -1.94 9.78 4.44
CA PHE A 53 -2.38 8.63 3.63
C PHE A 53 -3.87 8.29 3.83
N LYS A 54 -4.43 8.54 5.02
CA LYS A 54 -5.76 8.07 5.44
C LYS A 54 -6.86 8.38 4.44
N GLU A 55 -6.89 9.58 3.85
CA GLU A 55 -7.96 9.99 2.93
C GLU A 55 -7.97 9.14 1.67
N GLY A 56 -6.81 8.93 1.04
CA GLY A 56 -6.69 8.05 -0.12
C GLY A 56 -7.03 6.60 0.22
N THR A 57 -6.69 6.16 1.43
CA THR A 57 -6.99 4.79 1.90
C THR A 57 -8.48 4.56 2.12
N GLN A 58 -9.23 5.56 2.61
CA GLN A 58 -10.69 5.50 2.70
C GLN A 58 -11.35 5.39 1.32
N VAL A 59 -10.80 6.07 0.30
CA VAL A 59 -11.29 5.95 -1.09
C VAL A 59 -11.11 4.53 -1.63
N ILE A 60 -10.02 3.84 -1.27
CA ILE A 60 -9.80 2.44 -1.64
C ILE A 60 -10.83 1.53 -0.96
N LEU A 61 -11.03 1.70 0.35
CA LEU A 61 -11.99 0.91 1.14
C LEU A 61 -13.45 1.11 0.73
N GLY A 62 -13.78 2.23 0.09
CA GLY A 62 -15.09 2.44 -0.54
C GLY A 62 -15.30 1.65 -1.85
N LYS A 63 -14.24 1.05 -2.40
CA LYS A 63 -14.25 0.36 -3.72
C LYS A 63 -13.83 -1.10 -3.65
N LEU A 64 -13.00 -1.45 -2.68
CA LEU A 64 -12.39 -2.77 -2.49
C LEU A 64 -12.58 -3.23 -1.05
N THR A 65 -12.61 -4.55 -0.86
CA THR A 65 -12.47 -5.14 0.47
C THR A 65 -11.06 -4.88 1.01
N GLU A 66 -10.88 -4.97 2.32
CA GLU A 66 -9.55 -4.85 2.93
C GLU A 66 -8.60 -5.95 2.42
N GLU A 67 -9.11 -7.16 2.20
CA GLU A 67 -8.32 -8.27 1.64
C GLU A 67 -7.86 -7.98 0.19
N ASP A 68 -8.76 -7.49 -0.67
CA ASP A 68 -8.41 -7.08 -2.03
C ASP A 68 -7.38 -5.94 -2.05
N ALA A 69 -7.50 -4.99 -1.11
CA ALA A 69 -6.58 -3.87 -1.00
C ALA A 69 -5.19 -4.31 -0.50
N LEU A 70 -5.13 -5.23 0.46
CA LEU A 70 -3.89 -5.83 0.96
C LEU A 70 -3.20 -6.65 -0.13
N GLN A 71 -3.96 -7.43 -0.90
CA GLN A 71 -3.41 -8.16 -2.04
C GLN A 71 -2.82 -7.17 -3.06
N LEU A 72 -3.57 -6.12 -3.41
CA LEU A 72 -3.09 -5.10 -4.35
C LEU A 72 -1.85 -4.37 -3.82
N LEU A 73 -1.78 -4.08 -2.52
CA LEU A 73 -0.59 -3.51 -1.89
C LEU A 73 0.62 -4.44 -2.04
N SER A 74 0.44 -5.73 -1.79
CA SER A 74 1.49 -6.73 -1.97
C SER A 74 1.93 -6.89 -3.43
N GLU A 75 1.05 -6.64 -4.40
CA GLU A 75 1.38 -6.69 -5.84
C GLU A 75 2.20 -5.48 -6.28
N GLU A 76 1.97 -4.30 -5.68
CA GLU A 76 2.59 -3.04 -6.12
C GLU A 76 3.87 -2.68 -5.36
N ILE A 77 4.06 -3.20 -4.15
CA ILE A 77 5.25 -2.90 -3.35
C ILE A 77 6.47 -3.62 -3.90
N ASP A 78 7.53 -2.86 -4.15
CA ASP A 78 8.82 -3.38 -4.60
C ASP A 78 9.84 -3.22 -3.48
N ILE A 79 10.03 -4.28 -2.69
CA ILE A 79 10.95 -4.27 -1.55
C ILE A 79 12.41 -4.04 -1.94
N THR A 80 12.79 -4.28 -3.21
CA THR A 80 14.17 -4.04 -3.65
C THR A 80 14.50 -2.55 -3.64
N LYS A 81 13.50 -1.69 -3.86
CA LYS A 81 13.63 -0.22 -3.78
C LYS A 81 13.63 0.31 -2.35
N LEU A 82 13.28 -0.53 -1.38
CA LEU A 82 13.19 -0.18 0.04
C LEU A 82 14.44 -0.57 0.84
N ARG A 83 15.35 -1.33 0.22
CA ARG A 83 16.63 -1.67 0.83
C ARG A 83 17.43 -0.39 0.97
N ALA A 84 17.89 -0.11 2.19
CA ALA A 84 18.80 1.01 2.41
C ALA A 84 20.03 0.81 1.51
N SER A 85 20.30 1.83 0.68
CA SER A 85 21.58 1.98 0.00
C SER A 85 22.67 2.28 1.01
#